data_AF-A0A6L7M333-F1
#
_entry.id   AF-A0A6L7M333-F1
#
_cell.length_a   1.000
_cell.length_b   1.000
_cell.length_c   1.000
_cell.angle_alpha   90.00
_cell.angle_beta   90.00
_cell.angle_gamma   90.00
#
_symmetry.space_group_name_H-M   'P 1'
#
loop_
_entity.id
_entity.type
_entity.pdbx_description
1 polymer ?
#
loop_
_entity_poly.entity_id
_entity_poly.type
_entity_poly.pdbx_seq_one_letter_code
_entity_poly.pdbx_strand_id
1 'polypeptide(L)'
;MDAGTATAPDLRLHRIQQAVKWTVYTLLLVNFGYYIAEDVIRGAHTLTAESTFLQWTSNFAVTMDEAAWFILLFMFELETYALSDEALKGWVARLLHGVRLVCFVMIAHTIYAYGNAVITLQPTVPVEDATHLCDLADQDLSYVYNLEYTDITQETCGGLSSATQFYRVGDDPVVSDMAGLRLERQLAWADIYEGVAWLLALLAIELVVRLQDRGVTGGALMQTAKWGKSLLYLSILGVGVHWATLSHWLYLWDEILWIGGFMAIDMNLSEWRKEMLEEEVAAVQA
;
A
#
# COMPACT_ATOMS: atom_id res chain seq x y z
N MET A 1 43.53 -14.47 8.94
CA MET A 1 42.35 -14.82 9.74
C MET A 1 42.34 -13.90 10.95
N ASP A 2 41.90 -12.66 10.76
CA ASP A 2 41.51 -11.78 11.86
C ASP A 2 40.01 -11.60 11.72
N ALA A 3 39.25 -12.25 12.60
CA ALA A 3 37.86 -11.88 12.79
C ALA A 3 37.86 -10.51 13.46
N GLY A 4 37.66 -9.46 12.66
CA GLY A 4 37.58 -8.09 13.15
C GLY A 4 36.53 -7.99 14.24
N THR A 5 36.96 -7.74 15.47
CA THR A 5 36.04 -7.45 16.58
C THR A 5 35.35 -6.12 16.32
N ALA A 6 34.06 -6.16 16.00
CA ALA A 6 33.20 -4.98 15.87
C ALA A 6 33.41 -4.03 17.07
N THR A 7 33.66 -2.76 16.79
CA THR A 7 33.95 -1.76 17.84
C THR A 7 32.67 -1.39 18.61
N ALA A 8 32.77 -0.93 19.86
CA ALA A 8 31.58 -0.57 20.65
C ALA A 8 30.62 0.48 20.01
N PRO A 9 31.09 1.45 19.21
CA PRO A 9 30.22 2.35 18.42
C PRO A 9 29.42 1.62 17.33
N ASP A 10 30.06 0.68 16.63
CA ASP A 10 29.46 -0.14 15.58
C ASP A 10 28.34 -1.03 16.14
N LEU A 11 28.58 -1.64 17.31
CA LEU A 11 27.55 -2.42 18.02
C LEU A 11 26.34 -1.58 18.47
N ARG A 12 26.51 -0.28 18.76
CA ARG A 12 25.42 0.62 19.14
C ARG A 12 24.60 1.05 17.92
N LEU A 13 25.26 1.34 16.80
CA LEU A 13 24.60 1.69 15.56
C LEU A 13 23.73 0.53 15.05
N HIS A 14 24.28 -0.69 15.04
CA HIS A 14 23.53 -1.88 14.66
C HIS A 14 22.28 -2.11 15.53
N ARG A 15 22.39 -1.92 16.86
CA ARG A 15 21.23 -2.02 17.76
C ARG A 15 20.17 -0.97 17.48
N ILE A 16 20.56 0.25 17.14
CA ILE A 16 19.62 1.32 16.78
C ILE A 16 18.92 0.98 15.46
N GLN A 17 19.65 0.53 14.44
CA GLN A 17 19.08 0.11 13.16
C GLN A 17 18.06 -1.02 13.35
N GLN A 18 18.40 -2.05 14.13
CA GLN A 18 17.46 -3.14 14.44
C GLN A 18 16.24 -2.62 15.21
N ALA A 19 16.42 -1.75 16.21
CA ALA A 19 15.30 -1.17 16.95
C ALA A 19 14.37 -0.36 16.05
N VAL A 20 14.91 0.46 15.14
CA VAL A 20 14.13 1.22 14.16
C VAL A 20 13.38 0.28 13.23
N LYS A 21 14.04 -0.74 12.69
CA LYS A 21 13.41 -1.74 11.80
C LYS A 21 12.23 -2.43 12.47
N TRP A 22 12.43 -2.98 13.67
CA TRP A 22 11.35 -3.65 14.42
C TRP A 22 10.23 -2.69 14.81
N THR A 23 10.55 -1.42 15.08
CA THR A 23 9.54 -0.39 15.34
C THR A 23 8.67 -0.16 14.10
N VAL A 24 9.29 0.07 12.93
CA VAL A 24 8.56 0.28 11.66
C VAL A 24 7.69 -0.94 11.33
N TYR A 25 8.23 -2.16 11.41
CA TYR A 25 7.47 -3.37 11.12
C TYR A 25 6.29 -3.58 12.07
N THR A 26 6.47 -3.27 13.36
CA THR A 26 5.38 -3.36 14.33
C THR A 26 4.28 -2.34 14.02
N LEU A 27 4.67 -1.12 13.68
CA LEU A 27 3.70 -0.06 13.35
C LEU A 27 2.94 -0.36 12.06
N LEU A 28 3.63 -0.84 11.03
CA LEU A 28 3.00 -1.30 9.79
C LEU A 28 2.04 -2.48 10.05
N LEU A 29 2.41 -3.44 10.91
CA LEU A 29 1.50 -4.52 11.30
C LEU A 29 0.26 -4.03 12.05
N VAL A 30 0.38 -2.95 12.82
CA VAL A 30 -0.77 -2.29 13.45
C VAL A 30 -1.65 -1.65 12.38
N ASN A 31 -1.09 -0.92 11.41
CA ASN A 31 -1.84 -0.34 10.29
C ASN A 31 -2.58 -1.42 9.50
N PHE A 32 -1.93 -2.56 9.23
CA PHE A 32 -2.55 -3.72 8.58
C PHE A 32 -3.82 -4.20 9.30
N GLY A 33 -3.78 -4.25 10.64
CA GLY A 33 -4.95 -4.59 11.45
C GLY A 33 -6.10 -3.59 11.29
N TYR A 34 -5.80 -2.30 11.16
CA TYR A 34 -6.81 -1.27 10.87
C TYR A 34 -7.39 -1.44 9.46
N TYR A 35 -6.57 -1.67 8.44
CA TYR A 35 -7.06 -1.87 7.07
C TYR A 35 -7.94 -3.11 6.92
N ILE A 36 -7.63 -4.21 7.62
CA ILE A 36 -8.53 -5.37 7.69
C ILE A 36 -9.89 -4.96 8.29
N ALA A 37 -9.88 -4.17 9.37
CA ALA A 37 -11.12 -3.72 9.99
C ALA A 37 -11.93 -2.81 9.06
N GLU A 38 -11.29 -1.85 8.38
CA GLU A 38 -11.93 -0.98 7.38
C GLU A 38 -12.54 -1.78 6.22
N ASP A 39 -11.79 -2.74 5.65
CA ASP A 39 -12.27 -3.59 4.56
C ASP A 39 -13.44 -4.49 5.00
N VAL A 40 -13.43 -5.00 6.23
CA VAL A 40 -14.55 -5.76 6.81
C VAL A 40 -15.77 -4.88 7.01
N ILE A 41 -15.60 -3.66 7.54
CA ILE A 41 -16.71 -2.71 7.73
C ILE A 41 -17.31 -2.34 6.38
N ARG A 42 -16.49 -1.94 5.40
CA ARG A 42 -16.94 -1.65 4.04
C ARG A 42 -17.67 -2.85 3.43
N GLY A 43 -17.10 -4.04 3.57
CA GLY A 43 -17.67 -5.28 3.05
C GLY A 43 -19.04 -5.61 3.65
N ALA A 44 -19.30 -5.25 4.91
CA ALA A 44 -20.61 -5.43 5.54
C ALA A 44 -21.71 -4.58 4.88
N HIS A 45 -21.35 -3.47 4.22
CA HIS A 45 -22.29 -2.56 3.55
C HIS A 45 -22.31 -2.71 2.02
N THR A 46 -21.26 -3.26 1.40
CA THR A 46 -21.16 -3.37 -0.07
C THR A 46 -21.38 -4.79 -0.59
N LEU A 47 -21.05 -5.82 0.19
CA LEU A 47 -21.13 -7.21 -0.25
C LEU A 47 -22.47 -7.85 0.14
N THR A 48 -23.00 -8.67 -0.75
CA THR A 48 -24.22 -9.45 -0.56
C THR A 48 -23.96 -10.93 -0.81
N ALA A 49 -24.97 -11.78 -0.56
CA ALA A 49 -24.89 -13.20 -0.88
C ALA A 49 -24.70 -13.49 -2.39
N GLU A 50 -25.01 -12.51 -3.25
CA GLU A 50 -24.87 -12.60 -4.70
C GLU A 50 -23.52 -12.06 -5.20
N SER A 51 -22.72 -11.44 -4.32
CA SER A 51 -21.43 -10.86 -4.70
C SER A 51 -20.47 -11.92 -5.25
N THR A 52 -19.91 -11.60 -6.41
CA THR A 52 -18.94 -12.44 -7.10
C THR A 52 -17.61 -12.50 -6.35
N PHE A 53 -16.80 -13.52 -6.65
CA PHE A 53 -15.42 -13.60 -6.13
C PHE A 53 -14.61 -12.32 -6.40
N LEU A 54 -14.82 -11.70 -7.56
CA LEU A 54 -14.09 -10.48 -7.93
C LEU A 54 -14.50 -9.26 -7.11
N GLN A 55 -15.79 -9.15 -6.76
CA GLN A 55 -16.27 -8.10 -5.85
C GLN A 55 -15.73 -8.31 -4.44
N TRP A 56 -15.71 -9.56 -3.97
CA TRP A 56 -15.07 -9.91 -2.71
C TRP A 56 -13.60 -9.49 -2.68
N THR A 57 -12.79 -9.91 -3.66
CA THR A 57 -11.37 -9.56 -3.67
C THR A 57 -11.12 -8.06 -3.87
N SER A 58 -11.97 -7.37 -4.64
CA SER A 58 -11.87 -5.91 -4.81
C SER A 58 -12.25 -5.16 -3.52
N ASN A 59 -13.21 -5.65 -2.75
CA ASN A 59 -13.54 -5.08 -1.44
C ASN A 59 -12.37 -5.22 -0.45
N PHE A 60 -11.51 -6.23 -0.59
CA PHE A 60 -10.34 -6.42 0.26
C PHE A 60 -9.04 -5.96 -0.41
N ALA A 61 -9.11 -5.04 -1.38
CA ALA A 61 -7.95 -4.61 -2.15
C ALA A 61 -6.83 -4.06 -1.25
N VAL A 62 -7.13 -3.15 -0.31
CA VAL A 62 -6.11 -2.56 0.57
C VAL A 62 -5.43 -3.64 1.42
N THR A 63 -6.23 -4.53 2.04
CA THR A 63 -5.69 -5.68 2.80
C THR A 63 -4.81 -6.58 1.93
N MET A 64 -5.22 -6.86 0.68
CA MET A 64 -4.45 -7.70 -0.24
C MET A 64 -3.14 -7.04 -0.66
N ASP A 65 -3.14 -5.72 -0.87
CA ASP A 65 -1.95 -4.94 -1.23
C ASP A 65 -0.92 -4.99 -0.10
N GLU A 66 -1.33 -4.57 1.10
CA GLU A 66 -0.51 -4.59 2.30
C GLU A 66 0.05 -5.98 2.60
N ALA A 67 -0.80 -7.02 2.54
CA ALA A 67 -0.35 -8.40 2.74
C ALA A 67 0.71 -8.81 1.71
N ALA A 68 0.56 -8.42 0.44
CA ALA A 68 1.55 -8.70 -0.59
C ALA A 68 2.89 -8.05 -0.26
N TRP A 69 2.88 -6.77 0.13
CA TRP A 69 4.08 -6.03 0.51
C TRP A 69 4.76 -6.61 1.74
N PHE A 70 4.01 -6.95 2.79
CA PHE A 70 4.57 -7.61 3.97
C PHE A 70 5.22 -8.95 3.64
N ILE A 71 4.56 -9.77 2.83
CA ILE A 71 5.11 -11.07 2.43
C ILE A 71 6.40 -10.86 1.63
N LEU A 72 6.44 -9.89 0.72
CA LEU A 72 7.65 -9.56 -0.05
C LEU A 72 8.78 -9.06 0.85
N LEU A 73 8.49 -8.19 1.82
CA LEU A 73 9.47 -7.74 2.82
C LEU A 73 9.98 -8.89 3.68
N PHE A 74 9.08 -9.75 4.17
CA PHE A 74 9.44 -10.92 4.97
C PHE A 74 10.34 -11.87 4.17
N MET A 75 10.01 -12.11 2.90
CA MET A 75 10.84 -12.90 2.01
C MET A 75 12.23 -12.29 1.80
N PHE A 76 12.30 -10.96 1.60
CA PHE A 76 13.57 -10.25 1.47
C PHE A 76 14.43 -10.40 2.73
N GLU A 77 13.86 -10.22 3.91
CA GLU A 77 14.55 -10.42 5.20
C GLU A 77 15.00 -11.88 5.38
N LEU A 78 14.17 -12.83 4.97
CA LEU A 78 14.49 -14.25 5.06
C LEU A 78 15.64 -14.66 4.13
N GLU A 79 15.68 -14.12 2.91
CA GLU A 79 16.76 -14.32 1.94
C GLU A 79 18.07 -13.63 2.35
N THR A 80 18.01 -12.48 3.04
CA THR A 80 19.20 -11.68 3.38
C THR A 80 19.79 -11.98 4.77
N TYR A 81 18.97 -12.38 5.74
CA TYR A 81 19.42 -12.58 7.12
C TYR A 81 19.23 -14.00 7.67
N ALA A 82 18.19 -14.73 7.25
CA ALA A 82 17.79 -15.97 7.93
C ALA A 82 18.27 -17.26 7.24
N LEU A 83 18.37 -17.29 5.91
CA LEU A 83 18.77 -18.48 5.17
C LEU A 83 20.21 -18.39 4.66
N SER A 84 20.95 -19.50 4.78
CA SER A 84 22.22 -19.66 4.06
C SER A 84 21.98 -20.00 2.58
N ASP A 85 22.95 -19.68 1.72
CA ASP A 85 22.92 -19.98 0.27
C ASP A 85 22.67 -21.47 -0.04
N GLU A 86 22.98 -22.35 0.90
CA GLU A 86 22.77 -23.79 0.79
C GLU A 86 21.33 -24.20 1.03
N ALA A 87 20.61 -23.47 1.91
CA ALA A 87 19.19 -23.66 2.17
C ALA A 87 18.31 -23.10 1.03
N LEU A 88 18.81 -22.12 0.27
CA LEU A 88 18.17 -21.53 -0.91
C LEU A 88 18.31 -22.40 -2.19
N LYS A 89 18.17 -23.72 -2.08
CA LYS A 89 18.30 -24.65 -3.22
C LYS A 89 17.05 -25.52 -3.42
N GLY A 90 16.82 -25.92 -4.67
CA GLY A 90 15.84 -26.95 -5.02
C GLY A 90 14.38 -26.54 -4.78
N TRP A 91 13.72 -27.12 -3.78
CA TRP A 91 12.29 -26.91 -3.54
C TRP A 91 12.00 -25.60 -2.79
N VAL A 92 12.91 -25.16 -1.91
CA VAL A 92 12.77 -23.89 -1.16
C VAL A 92 12.77 -22.71 -2.11
N ALA A 93 13.71 -22.67 -3.06
CA ALA A 93 13.76 -21.63 -4.09
C ALA A 93 12.47 -21.59 -4.94
N ARG A 94 11.93 -22.77 -5.33
CA ARG A 94 10.66 -22.85 -6.06
C ARG A 94 9.48 -22.33 -5.23
N LEU A 95 9.44 -22.66 -3.94
CA LEU A 95 8.42 -22.15 -3.03
C LEU A 95 8.50 -20.62 -2.93
N LEU A 96 9.69 -20.07 -2.69
CA LEU A 96 9.89 -18.61 -2.61
C LEU A 96 9.45 -17.93 -3.92
N HIS A 97 9.86 -18.43 -5.08
CA HIS A 97 9.40 -17.88 -6.36
C HIS A 97 7.88 -17.97 -6.54
N GLY A 98 7.25 -19.07 -6.09
CA GLY A 98 5.80 -19.23 -6.10
C GLY A 98 5.09 -18.19 -5.23
N VAL A 99 5.56 -17.99 -4.00
CA VAL A 99 5.01 -16.99 -3.08
C VAL A 99 5.15 -15.57 -3.67
N ARG A 100 6.31 -15.24 -4.25
CA ARG A 100 6.53 -13.96 -4.93
C ARG A 100 5.55 -13.74 -6.09
N LEU A 101 5.31 -14.77 -6.89
CA LEU A 101 4.34 -14.70 -7.98
C LEU A 101 2.92 -14.42 -7.44
N VAL A 102 2.52 -15.07 -6.34
CA VAL A 102 1.23 -14.81 -5.69
C VAL A 102 1.15 -13.35 -5.22
N CYS A 103 2.18 -12.81 -4.57
CA CYS A 103 2.23 -11.39 -4.19
C CYS A 103 2.06 -10.45 -5.39
N PHE A 104 2.74 -10.73 -6.50
CA PHE A 104 2.59 -9.90 -7.70
C PHE A 104 1.20 -10.02 -8.32
N VAL A 105 0.54 -11.17 -8.22
CA VAL A 105 -0.87 -11.31 -8.64
C VAL A 105 -1.79 -10.50 -7.72
N MET A 106 -1.55 -10.49 -6.41
CA MET A 106 -2.30 -9.66 -5.47
C MET A 106 -2.14 -8.18 -5.81
N ILE A 107 -0.91 -7.68 -5.97
CA ILE A 107 -0.65 -6.28 -6.34
C ILE A 107 -1.23 -5.93 -7.73
N ALA A 108 -1.16 -6.84 -8.71
CA ALA A 108 -1.80 -6.60 -9.99
C ALA A 108 -3.34 -6.51 -9.86
N HIS A 109 -3.92 -7.30 -8.95
CA HIS A 109 -5.34 -7.26 -8.67
C HIS A 109 -5.77 -5.98 -7.96
N THR A 110 -4.95 -5.41 -7.08
CA THR A 110 -5.26 -4.17 -6.35
C THR A 110 -5.33 -2.99 -7.31
N ILE A 111 -4.37 -2.87 -8.23
CA ILE A 111 -4.42 -1.89 -9.33
C ILE A 111 -5.66 -2.07 -10.22
N TYR A 112 -6.05 -3.33 -10.50
CA TYR A 112 -7.29 -3.61 -11.21
C TYR A 112 -8.52 -3.12 -10.43
N ALA A 113 -8.59 -3.41 -9.13
CA ALA A 113 -9.70 -3.03 -8.27
C ALA A 113 -9.86 -1.50 -8.19
N TYR A 114 -8.76 -0.77 -7.98
CA TYR A 114 -8.76 0.70 -7.97
C TYR A 114 -9.16 1.28 -9.34
N GLY A 115 -8.65 0.72 -10.43
CA GLY A 115 -9.04 1.13 -11.79
C GLY A 115 -10.52 0.88 -12.06
N ASN A 116 -11.06 -0.23 -11.58
CA ASN A 116 -12.48 -0.54 -11.68
C ASN A 116 -13.33 0.43 -10.85
N ALA A 117 -12.93 0.73 -9.61
CA ALA A 117 -13.60 1.70 -8.74
C ALA A 117 -13.71 3.08 -9.40
N VAL A 118 -12.63 3.56 -10.03
CA VAL A 118 -12.66 4.81 -10.79
C VAL A 118 -13.74 4.81 -11.85
N ILE A 119 -13.91 3.70 -12.58
CA ILE A 119 -14.88 3.56 -13.68
C ILE A 119 -16.30 3.46 -13.13
N THR A 120 -16.54 2.56 -12.17
CA THR A 120 -17.88 2.25 -11.65
C THR A 120 -18.49 3.40 -10.86
N LEU A 121 -17.67 4.30 -10.29
CA LEU A 121 -18.14 5.48 -9.57
C LEU A 121 -18.49 6.67 -10.47
N GLN A 122 -18.07 6.70 -11.74
CA GLN A 122 -18.34 7.86 -12.64
C GLN A 122 -19.81 8.07 -13.00
N PRO A 123 -20.63 7.02 -13.25
CA PRO A 123 -22.05 7.20 -13.49
C PRO A 123 -22.72 7.98 -12.35
N THR A 124 -23.62 8.88 -12.70
CA THR A 124 -24.43 9.63 -11.73
C THR A 124 -25.86 9.15 -11.87
N VAL A 125 -26.16 8.05 -11.17
CA VAL A 125 -27.46 7.37 -11.26
C VAL A 125 -28.31 7.81 -10.07
N PRO A 126 -29.33 8.67 -10.26
CA PRO A 126 -30.18 9.11 -9.16
C PRO A 126 -31.05 7.96 -8.65
N VAL A 127 -31.31 7.96 -7.35
CA VAL A 127 -32.33 7.11 -6.75
C VAL A 127 -33.68 7.74 -7.03
N GLU A 128 -34.58 6.99 -7.68
CA GLU A 128 -35.92 7.46 -8.01
C GLU A 128 -36.78 7.58 -6.73
N ASP A 129 -37.72 8.53 -6.76
CA ASP A 129 -38.77 8.71 -5.75
C ASP A 129 -38.31 8.91 -4.29
N ALA A 130 -37.04 9.30 -4.06
CA ALA A 130 -36.52 9.67 -2.75
C ALA A 130 -36.20 11.16 -2.68
N THR A 131 -36.93 11.89 -1.82
CA THR A 131 -36.71 13.33 -1.57
C THR A 131 -36.10 13.58 -0.21
N HIS A 132 -36.14 12.59 0.68
CA HIS A 132 -35.43 12.54 1.95
C HIS A 132 -34.72 11.19 2.07
N LEU A 133 -33.57 11.15 2.76
CA LEU A 133 -32.84 9.90 2.95
C LEU A 133 -33.68 8.85 3.71
N CYS A 134 -34.59 9.30 4.56
CA CYS A 134 -35.52 8.45 5.30
C CYS A 134 -36.52 7.70 4.41
N ASP A 135 -36.73 8.14 3.17
CA ASP A 135 -37.56 7.40 2.20
C ASP A 135 -36.90 6.06 1.81
N LEU A 136 -35.60 5.90 2.11
CA LEU A 136 -34.79 4.71 1.80
C LEU A 136 -34.58 3.77 2.99
N ALA A 137 -35.11 4.10 4.18
CA ALA A 137 -34.83 3.41 5.44
C ALA A 137 -35.27 1.94 5.50
N ASP A 138 -36.20 1.53 4.63
CA ASP A 138 -36.74 0.16 4.60
C ASP A 138 -36.26 -0.63 3.35
N GLN A 139 -35.17 -0.18 2.71
CA GLN A 139 -34.67 -0.75 1.45
C GLN A 139 -33.36 -1.54 1.60
N ASP A 140 -32.91 -1.82 2.83
CA ASP A 140 -31.63 -2.48 3.12
C ASP A 140 -30.43 -1.78 2.43
N LEU A 141 -30.45 -0.44 2.46
CA LEU A 141 -29.40 0.39 1.87
C LEU A 141 -28.55 1.04 2.94
N SER A 142 -27.28 1.26 2.60
CA SER A 142 -26.34 2.04 3.41
C SER A 142 -26.10 3.41 2.79
N TYR A 143 -25.85 4.40 3.63
CA TYR A 143 -25.36 5.71 3.23
C TYR A 143 -23.84 5.75 3.40
N VAL A 144 -23.13 6.27 2.41
CA VAL A 144 -21.69 6.51 2.50
C VAL A 144 -21.38 8.00 2.38
N TYR A 145 -20.48 8.48 3.23
CA TYR A 145 -19.85 9.78 3.09
C TYR A 145 -18.40 9.71 3.56
N ASN A 146 -17.46 10.02 2.66
CA ASN A 146 -16.03 10.05 2.99
C ASN A 146 -15.52 8.72 3.57
N LEU A 147 -15.85 7.59 2.90
CA LEU A 147 -15.54 6.22 3.34
C LEU A 147 -16.20 5.78 4.67
N GLU A 148 -17.04 6.60 5.29
CA GLU A 148 -17.83 6.21 6.45
C GLU A 148 -19.18 5.68 5.98
N TYR A 149 -19.46 4.42 6.31
CA TYR A 149 -20.69 3.72 5.95
C TYR A 149 -21.63 3.65 7.16
N THR A 150 -22.92 3.85 6.93
CA THR A 150 -23.94 3.72 7.96
C THR A 150 -25.22 3.19 7.36
N ASP A 151 -25.82 2.20 8.01
CA ASP A 151 -27.13 1.67 7.59
C ASP A 151 -28.19 2.78 7.63
N ILE A 152 -29.00 2.86 6.57
CA ILE A 152 -30.10 3.80 6.52
C ILE A 152 -31.28 3.16 7.24
N THR A 153 -31.63 3.72 8.39
CA THR A 153 -32.77 3.30 9.20
C THR A 153 -33.59 4.54 9.57
N GLN A 154 -34.80 4.33 10.09
CA GLN A 154 -35.64 5.43 10.60
C GLN A 154 -34.95 6.22 11.73
N GLU A 155 -33.98 5.62 12.42
CA GLU A 155 -33.24 6.27 13.50
C GLU A 155 -32.05 7.10 12.99
N THR A 156 -31.37 6.62 11.94
CA THR A 156 -30.12 7.22 11.44
C THR A 156 -30.35 8.22 10.32
N CYS A 157 -31.35 7.99 9.45
CA CYS A 157 -31.53 8.71 8.19
C CYS A 157 -31.61 10.24 8.32
N GLY A 158 -32.22 10.75 9.40
CA GLY A 158 -32.39 12.18 9.62
C GLY A 158 -31.09 12.92 9.97
N GLY A 159 -30.06 12.19 10.41
CA GLY A 159 -28.75 12.75 10.80
C GLY A 159 -27.66 12.64 9.73
N LEU A 160 -27.87 11.83 8.69
CA LEU A 160 -26.82 11.46 7.72
C LEU A 160 -26.67 12.45 6.57
N SER A 161 -27.78 13.00 6.04
CA SER A 161 -27.74 14.03 5.00
C SER A 161 -29.02 14.87 5.00
N SER A 162 -28.87 16.15 4.67
CA SER A 162 -29.99 17.08 4.42
C SER A 162 -30.28 17.30 2.93
N ALA A 163 -29.61 16.55 2.05
CA ALA A 163 -29.84 16.61 0.61
C ALA A 163 -31.23 16.10 0.23
N THR A 164 -31.70 16.53 -0.93
CA THR A 164 -33.00 16.12 -1.49
C THR A 164 -32.89 15.19 -2.69
N GLN A 165 -31.68 14.76 -3.02
CA GLN A 165 -31.39 13.87 -4.13
C GLN A 165 -30.18 13.00 -3.78
N PHE A 166 -30.35 11.70 -3.98
CA PHE A 166 -29.36 10.68 -3.67
C PHE A 166 -29.00 9.89 -4.92
N TYR A 167 -27.83 9.28 -4.90
CA TYR A 167 -27.25 8.62 -6.05
C TYR A 167 -26.72 7.26 -5.63
N ARG A 168 -26.86 6.27 -6.52
CA ARG A 168 -26.23 4.96 -6.37
C ARG A 168 -24.72 5.10 -6.42
N VAL A 169 -24.02 4.34 -5.59
CA VAL A 169 -22.56 4.27 -5.55
C VAL A 169 -22.15 2.94 -6.18
N GLY A 170 -21.76 2.99 -7.46
CA GLY A 170 -21.52 1.79 -8.24
C GLY A 170 -22.77 0.89 -8.34
N ASP A 171 -22.55 -0.42 -8.28
CA ASP A 171 -23.60 -1.44 -8.29
C ASP A 171 -23.90 -1.99 -6.88
N ASP A 172 -23.33 -1.37 -5.84
CA ASP A 172 -23.43 -1.83 -4.45
C ASP A 172 -24.75 -1.32 -3.81
N PRO A 173 -25.22 -1.94 -2.70
CA PRO A 173 -26.41 -1.49 -1.97
C PRO A 173 -26.13 -0.24 -1.12
N VAL A 174 -25.44 0.73 -1.73
CA VAL A 174 -24.95 1.95 -1.10
C VAL A 174 -25.40 3.17 -1.91
N VAL A 175 -25.79 4.22 -1.18
CA VAL A 175 -26.16 5.51 -1.76
C VAL A 175 -25.39 6.63 -1.09
N SER A 176 -25.27 7.75 -1.80
CA SER A 176 -24.68 8.97 -1.27
C SER A 176 -25.42 10.18 -1.84
N ASP A 177 -25.29 11.32 -1.16
CA ASP A 177 -25.59 12.60 -1.81
C ASP A 177 -24.49 12.98 -2.81
N MET A 178 -24.68 14.09 -3.54
CA MET A 178 -23.73 14.54 -4.55
C MET A 178 -22.37 14.96 -3.95
N ALA A 179 -22.32 15.40 -2.69
CA ALA A 179 -21.06 15.76 -2.06
C ALA A 179 -20.24 14.51 -1.72
N GLY A 180 -20.87 13.51 -1.11
CA GLY A 180 -20.22 12.22 -0.83
C GLY A 180 -19.80 11.49 -2.10
N LEU A 181 -20.64 11.46 -3.15
CA LEU A 181 -20.28 10.79 -4.42
C LEU A 181 -19.07 11.45 -5.10
N ARG A 182 -18.91 12.76 -4.96
CA ARG A 182 -17.71 13.47 -5.44
C ARG A 182 -16.47 13.11 -4.63
N LEU A 183 -16.61 12.94 -3.31
CA LEU A 183 -15.52 12.48 -2.45
C LEU A 183 -15.10 11.06 -2.83
N GLU A 184 -16.04 10.11 -2.96
CA GLU A 184 -15.75 8.73 -3.38
C GLU A 184 -14.98 8.69 -4.71
N ARG A 185 -15.38 9.52 -5.69
CA ARG A 185 -14.66 9.63 -6.97
C ARG A 185 -13.25 10.20 -6.82
N GLN A 186 -13.06 11.21 -5.97
CA GLN A 186 -11.75 11.81 -5.74
C GLN A 186 -10.81 10.83 -5.04
N LEU A 187 -11.33 10.10 -4.05
CA LEU A 187 -10.60 9.07 -3.31
C LEU A 187 -10.22 7.90 -4.23
N ALA A 188 -11.14 7.39 -5.05
CA ALA A 188 -10.80 6.34 -6.02
C ALA A 188 -9.70 6.75 -7.01
N TRP A 189 -9.65 8.03 -7.42
CA TRP A 189 -8.55 8.56 -8.23
C TRP A 189 -7.24 8.68 -7.45
N ALA A 190 -7.30 9.01 -6.17
CA ALA A 190 -6.14 9.03 -5.28
C ALA A 190 -5.56 7.63 -5.12
N ASP A 191 -6.40 6.62 -4.85
CA ASP A 191 -5.99 5.22 -4.65
C ASP A 191 -5.28 4.65 -5.89
N ILE A 192 -5.85 4.81 -7.09
CA ILE A 192 -5.17 4.32 -8.30
C ILE A 192 -3.87 5.07 -8.58
N TYR A 193 -3.83 6.37 -8.29
CA TYR A 193 -2.63 7.17 -8.53
C TYR A 193 -1.51 6.74 -7.58
N GLU A 194 -1.81 6.56 -6.31
CA GLU A 194 -0.87 6.13 -5.27
C GLU A 194 -0.31 4.73 -5.59
N GLY A 195 -1.18 3.75 -5.87
CA GLY A 195 -0.73 2.39 -6.17
C GLY A 195 0.16 2.35 -7.43
N VAL A 196 -0.15 3.13 -8.46
CA VAL A 196 0.70 3.26 -9.65
C VAL A 196 2.02 3.97 -9.31
N ALA A 197 1.99 5.01 -8.48
CA ALA A 197 3.20 5.74 -8.07
C ALA A 197 4.17 4.83 -7.30
N TRP A 198 3.67 3.94 -6.43
CA TRP A 198 4.50 2.94 -5.74
C TRP A 198 5.15 1.96 -6.70
N LEU A 199 4.40 1.43 -7.67
CA LEU A 199 4.96 0.54 -8.69
C LEU A 199 6.04 1.22 -9.53
N LEU A 200 5.86 2.50 -9.87
CA LEU A 200 6.88 3.30 -10.56
C LEU A 200 8.10 3.56 -9.67
N ALA A 201 7.90 3.77 -8.37
CA ALA A 201 8.99 3.97 -7.42
C ALA A 201 9.83 2.69 -7.30
N LEU A 202 9.20 1.52 -7.19
CA LEU A 202 9.87 0.22 -7.26
C LEU A 202 10.64 0.03 -8.56
N LEU A 203 10.02 0.35 -9.70
CA LEU A 203 10.69 0.23 -10.99
C LEU A 203 11.94 1.13 -11.06
N ALA A 204 11.87 2.34 -10.49
CA ALA A 204 13.01 3.24 -10.39
C ALA A 204 14.12 2.67 -9.49
N ILE A 205 13.77 2.06 -8.35
CA ILE A 205 14.71 1.38 -7.45
C ILE A 205 15.39 0.21 -8.17
N GLU A 206 14.61 -0.68 -8.79
CA GLU A 206 15.12 -1.84 -9.54
C GLU A 206 16.06 -1.40 -10.68
N LEU A 207 15.71 -0.32 -11.38
CA LEU A 207 16.57 0.25 -12.42
C LEU A 207 17.91 0.74 -11.86
N VAL A 208 17.89 1.44 -10.72
CA VAL A 208 19.11 1.90 -10.03
C VAL A 208 19.98 0.70 -9.62
N VAL A 209 19.39 -0.31 -8.98
CA VAL A 209 20.10 -1.52 -8.53
C VAL A 209 20.74 -2.25 -9.73
N ARG A 210 20.00 -2.48 -10.82
CA ARG A 210 20.52 -3.14 -12.02
C ARG A 210 21.64 -2.36 -12.70
N LEU A 211 21.57 -1.04 -12.70
CA LEU A 211 22.64 -0.20 -13.25
C LEU A 211 23.91 -0.29 -12.39
N GLN A 212 23.75 -0.26 -11.06
CA GLN A 212 24.86 -0.43 -10.12
C GLN A 212 25.51 -1.81 -10.25
N ASP A 213 24.73 -2.88 -10.42
CA ASP A 213 25.25 -4.24 -10.65
C ASP A 213 26.05 -4.36 -11.96
N ARG A 214 25.78 -3.50 -12.95
CA ARG A 214 26.56 -3.39 -14.20
C ARG A 214 27.77 -2.45 -14.07
N GLY A 215 28.11 -2.00 -12.87
CA GLY A 215 29.20 -1.06 -12.61
C GLY A 215 28.90 0.39 -13.03
N VAL A 216 27.66 0.71 -13.40
CA VAL A 216 27.25 2.07 -13.79
C VAL A 216 26.82 2.83 -12.53
N THR A 217 27.72 3.65 -11.99
CA THR A 217 27.48 4.43 -10.78
C THR A 217 27.03 5.87 -11.05
N GLY A 218 26.97 6.30 -12.32
CA GLY A 218 26.59 7.65 -12.74
C GLY A 218 26.04 7.72 -14.17
N GLY A 219 25.61 8.92 -14.58
CA GLY A 219 25.04 9.17 -15.91
C GLY A 219 23.58 9.64 -15.85
N ALA A 220 23.08 10.15 -16.98
CA ALA A 220 21.74 10.76 -17.06
C ALA A 220 20.63 9.80 -16.61
N LEU A 221 20.67 8.54 -17.08
CA LEU A 221 19.67 7.53 -16.72
C LEU A 221 19.62 7.23 -15.21
N MET A 222 20.77 7.07 -14.57
CA MET A 222 20.89 6.87 -13.12
C MET A 222 20.32 8.07 -12.35
N GLN A 223 20.67 9.29 -12.79
CA GLN A 223 20.20 10.51 -12.15
C GLN A 223 18.67 10.67 -12.30
N THR A 224 18.15 10.41 -13.50
CA THR A 224 16.71 10.44 -13.76
C THR A 224 15.95 9.44 -12.89
N ALA A 225 16.45 8.21 -12.74
CA ALA A 225 15.81 7.21 -11.88
C ALA A 225 15.80 7.62 -10.41
N LYS A 226 16.93 8.14 -9.89
CA LYS A 226 17.02 8.62 -8.50
C LYS A 226 16.10 9.81 -8.22
N TRP A 227 16.10 10.82 -9.10
CA TRP A 227 15.21 11.97 -8.95
C TRP A 227 13.75 11.60 -9.15
N GLY A 228 13.46 10.74 -10.12
CA GLY A 228 12.13 10.20 -10.36
C GLY A 228 11.57 9.51 -9.12
N LYS A 229 12.35 8.63 -8.48
CA LYS A 229 11.98 8.00 -7.20
C LYS A 229 11.65 9.05 -6.12
N SER A 230 12.52 10.03 -5.92
CA SER A 230 12.28 11.06 -4.90
C SER A 230 11.03 11.90 -5.19
N LEU A 231 10.78 12.23 -6.46
CA LEU A 231 9.56 12.93 -6.86
C LEU A 231 8.31 12.08 -6.64
N LEU A 232 8.38 10.77 -6.90
CA LEU A 232 7.28 9.83 -6.65
C LEU A 232 6.96 9.73 -5.15
N TYR A 233 7.98 9.63 -4.28
CA TYR A 233 7.77 9.66 -2.82
C TYR A 233 7.12 10.97 -2.36
N LEU A 234 7.55 12.11 -2.92
CA LEU A 234 6.93 13.39 -2.61
C LEU A 234 5.47 13.46 -3.09
N SER A 235 5.16 12.89 -4.26
CA SER A 235 3.77 12.86 -4.74
C SER A 235 2.88 11.93 -3.92
N ILE A 236 3.39 10.77 -3.51
CA ILE A 236 2.71 9.83 -2.61
C ILE A 236 2.40 10.52 -1.28
N LEU A 237 3.38 11.19 -0.66
CA LEU A 237 3.12 12.01 0.53
C LEU A 237 2.10 13.13 0.29
N GLY A 238 2.07 13.71 -0.91
CA GLY A 238 1.05 14.69 -1.30
C GLY A 238 -0.36 14.11 -1.29
N VAL A 239 -0.53 12.86 -1.75
CA VAL A 239 -1.78 12.10 -1.66
C VAL A 239 -2.12 11.80 -0.21
N GLY A 240 -1.15 11.34 0.58
CA GLY A 240 -1.30 11.16 2.02
C GLY A 240 -1.80 12.42 2.74
N VAL A 241 -1.21 13.58 2.43
CA VAL A 241 -1.66 14.87 3.00
C VAL A 241 -3.09 15.18 2.58
N HIS A 242 -3.46 14.90 1.33
CA HIS A 242 -4.84 15.07 0.88
C HIS A 242 -5.81 14.19 1.68
N TRP A 243 -5.51 12.91 1.88
CA TRP A 243 -6.30 12.02 2.75
C TRP A 243 -6.39 12.54 4.19
N ALA A 244 -5.30 13.05 4.76
CA ALA A 244 -5.31 13.65 6.09
C ALA A 244 -6.21 14.89 6.18
N THR A 245 -6.33 15.69 5.11
CA THR A 245 -7.31 16.81 5.09
C THR A 245 -8.77 16.34 5.13
N LEU A 246 -9.02 15.07 4.79
CA LEU A 246 -10.30 14.38 4.86
C LEU A 246 -10.42 13.52 6.13
N SER A 247 -9.56 13.75 7.14
CA SER A 247 -9.49 13.03 8.42
C SER A 247 -8.97 11.59 8.36
N HIS A 248 -8.49 11.13 7.20
CA HIS A 248 -7.88 9.81 7.03
C HIS A 248 -6.39 9.82 7.41
N TRP A 249 -6.10 10.10 8.70
CA TRP A 249 -4.72 10.24 9.21
C TRP A 249 -3.91 8.95 9.15
N LEU A 250 -4.58 7.81 9.23
CA LEU A 250 -3.95 6.49 9.10
C LEU A 250 -3.21 6.39 7.76
N TYR A 251 -3.81 6.89 6.68
CA TYR A 251 -3.26 6.72 5.33
C TYR A 251 -1.99 7.55 5.15
N LEU A 252 -1.97 8.82 5.60
CA LEU A 252 -0.73 9.61 5.63
C LEU A 252 0.36 8.96 6.49
N TRP A 253 -0.04 8.46 7.66
CA TRP A 253 0.90 7.82 8.58
C TRP A 253 1.53 6.58 7.96
N ASP A 254 0.73 5.78 7.26
CA ASP A 254 1.16 4.60 6.53
C ASP A 254 2.21 4.93 5.46
N GLU A 255 1.95 5.96 4.63
CA GLU A 255 2.91 6.40 3.62
C GLU A 255 4.26 6.83 4.19
N ILE A 256 4.23 7.52 5.33
CA ILE A 256 5.45 7.94 6.03
C ILE A 256 6.26 6.72 6.48
N LEU A 257 5.58 5.69 7.00
CA LEU A 257 6.23 4.46 7.45
C LEU A 257 6.79 3.65 6.29
N TRP A 258 6.04 3.47 5.21
CA TRP A 258 6.51 2.73 4.03
C TRP A 258 7.69 3.43 3.37
N ILE A 259 7.61 4.74 3.13
CA ILE A 259 8.72 5.51 2.55
C ILE A 259 9.94 5.43 3.47
N GLY A 260 9.75 5.62 4.78
CA GLY A 260 10.82 5.48 5.77
C GLY A 260 11.45 4.08 5.76
N GLY A 261 10.63 3.03 5.66
CA GLY A 261 11.05 1.64 5.56
C GLY A 261 11.89 1.35 4.31
N PHE A 262 11.40 1.74 3.13
CA PHE A 262 12.14 1.60 1.88
C PHE A 262 13.44 2.41 1.86
N MET A 263 13.44 3.62 2.43
CA MET A 263 14.66 4.42 2.58
C MET A 263 15.69 3.74 3.48
N ALA A 264 15.26 3.14 4.59
CA ALA A 264 16.15 2.41 5.49
C ALA A 264 16.77 1.17 4.80
N ILE A 265 15.99 0.43 4.01
CA ILE A 265 16.47 -0.72 3.23
C ILE A 265 17.51 -0.28 2.18
N ASP A 266 17.23 0.80 1.42
CA ASP A 266 18.13 1.35 0.39
C ASP A 266 19.47 1.79 0.99
N MET A 267 19.43 2.48 2.14
CA MET A 267 20.64 2.90 2.85
C MET A 267 21.48 1.71 3.31
N ASN A 268 20.85 0.72 3.95
CA ASN A 268 21.53 -0.47 4.46
C ASN A 268 22.20 -1.29 3.33
N LEU A 269 21.52 -1.46 2.19
CA LEU A 269 22.09 -2.11 1.00
C LEU A 269 23.28 -1.34 0.41
N SER A 270 23.25 0.00 0.48
CA SER A 270 24.33 0.85 -0.05
C SER A 270 25.59 0.82 0.82
N GLU A 271 25.46 0.66 2.13
CA GLU A 271 26.58 0.55 3.07
C GLU A 271 27.26 -0.82 2.93
N TRP A 272 26.48 -1.91 2.94
CA TRP A 272 27.01 -3.27 2.73
C TRP A 272 27.77 -3.43 1.41
N ARG A 273 27.30 -2.79 0.33
CA ARG A 273 28.00 -2.79 -0.96
C ARG A 273 29.35 -2.07 -0.92
N LYS A 274 29.47 -0.99 -0.13
CA LYS A 274 30.75 -0.28 0.04
C LYS A 274 31.75 -1.15 0.80
N GLU A 275 31.30 -1.78 1.88
CA GLU A 275 32.13 -2.69 2.69
C GLU A 275 32.67 -3.84 1.83
N MET A 276 31.82 -4.50 1.03
CA MET A 276 32.23 -5.55 0.09
C MET A 276 33.28 -5.07 -0.94
N LEU A 277 33.10 -3.87 -1.49
CA LEU A 277 34.06 -3.27 -2.43
C LEU A 277 35.39 -2.94 -1.75
N GLU A 278 35.36 -2.45 -0.52
CA GLU A 278 36.55 -2.15 0.28
C GLU A 278 37.32 -3.43 0.64
N GLU A 279 36.61 -4.50 1.01
CA GLU A 279 37.20 -5.82 1.26
C GLU A 279 37.80 -6.45 0.00
N GLU A 280 37.12 -6.37 -1.15
CA GLU A 280 37.63 -6.88 -2.43
C GLU A 280 38.89 -6.12 -2.87
N VAL A 281 38.89 -4.78 -2.74
CA VAL A 281 40.07 -3.95 -3.01
C VAL A 281 41.21 -4.28 -2.06
N ALA A 282 40.94 -4.47 -0.77
CA ALA A 282 41.95 -4.86 0.21
C ALA A 282 42.52 -6.27 -0.07
N ALA A 283 41.68 -7.22 -0.51
CA ALA A 283 42.10 -8.57 -0.86
C ALA A 283 42.92 -8.63 -2.16
N VAL A 284 42.68 -7.72 -3.11
CA VAL A 284 43.48 -7.59 -4.35
C VAL A 284 44.82 -6.87 -4.09
N GLN A 285 44.90 -6.06 -3.04
CA GLN A 285 46.10 -5.30 -2.65
C GLN A 285 47.01 -6.03 -1.64
N ALA A 286 46.59 -7.17 -1.11
CA ALA A 286 47.34 -8.04 -0.20
C ALA A 286 48.09 -9.16 -0.93
#